data_AF-A0A352NQ30-F1
#
_entry.id   AF-A0A352NQ30-F1
#
_cell.length_a   1.000
_cell.length_b   1.000
_cell.length_c   1.000
_cell.angle_alpha   90.00
_cell.angle_beta   90.00
_cell.angle_gamma   90.00
#
_symmetry.space_group_name_H-M   'P 1'
#
loop_
_entity.id
_entity.type
_entity.pdbx_description
1 polymer ?
#
loop_
_entity_poly.entity_id
_entity_poly.type
_entity_poly.pdbx_seq_one_letter_code
_entity_poly.pdbx_strand_id
1 'polypeptide(L)'
;MLSIEIAKKLKDAGLVWEPAFGDLFYCQDDDRWEKSVLAEQDTQEATHQIHECIADWVFAPRLEQLLAAIEKRGYKVESMQDACYIFHPQKSSRWQEFLAENRIEAAAQALLWVLERRTAE
;
A
#
# COMPACT_ATOMS: atom_id res chain seq x y z
N MET A 1 5.55 -10.48 -1.86
CA MET A 1 5.14 -9.49 -2.90
C MET A 1 3.70 -9.13 -2.58
N LEU A 2 3.28 -7.90 -2.80
CA LEU A 2 1.91 -7.51 -2.52
C LEU A 2 0.98 -8.07 -3.61
N SER A 3 -0.16 -8.65 -3.23
CA SER A 3 -1.20 -9.04 -4.18
C SER A 3 -1.95 -7.81 -4.71
N ILE A 4 -2.36 -7.90 -5.99
CA ILE A 4 -3.11 -6.82 -6.64
C ILE A 4 -4.43 -6.48 -5.92
N GLU A 5 -5.09 -7.49 -5.35
CA GLU A 5 -6.35 -7.30 -4.62
C GLU A 5 -6.16 -6.40 -3.40
N ILE A 6 -5.09 -6.61 -2.63
CA ILE A 6 -4.79 -5.78 -1.46
C ILE A 6 -4.33 -4.39 -1.90
N ALA A 7 -3.53 -4.30 -2.97
CA ALA A 7 -3.10 -3.02 -3.53
C ALA A 7 -4.28 -2.15 -3.97
N LYS A 8 -5.31 -2.74 -4.60
CA LYS A 8 -6.58 -2.07 -4.92
C LYS A 8 -7.30 -1.60 -3.67
N LYS A 9 -7.47 -2.47 -2.67
CA LYS A 9 -8.13 -2.11 -1.40
C LYS A 9 -7.43 -0.94 -0.70
N LEU A 10 -6.11 -0.88 -0.73
CA LEU A 10 -5.35 0.24 -0.17
C LEU A 10 -5.62 1.55 -0.93
N LYS A 11 -5.65 1.51 -2.26
CA LYS A 11 -6.01 2.67 -3.10
C LYS A 11 -7.43 3.14 -2.79
N ASP A 12 -8.39 2.22 -2.74
CA ASP A 12 -9.80 2.49 -2.45
C ASP A 12 -10.01 3.03 -1.02
N ALA A 13 -9.21 2.55 -0.05
CA ALA A 13 -9.18 3.06 1.32
C ALA A 13 -8.54 4.46 1.44
N GLY A 14 -8.19 5.10 0.33
CA GLY A 14 -7.67 6.47 0.28
C GLY A 14 -6.20 6.56 0.69
N LEU A 15 -5.42 5.50 0.47
CA LEU A 15 -3.97 5.60 0.61
C LEU A 15 -3.41 6.56 -0.46
N VAL A 16 -3.23 7.83 -0.07
CA VAL A 16 -2.49 8.80 -0.89
C VAL A 16 -1.04 8.32 -0.97
N TRP A 17 -0.66 7.90 -2.17
CA TRP A 17 0.63 7.29 -2.46
C TRP A 17 1.38 8.15 -3.48
N GLU A 18 2.59 8.57 -3.15
CA GLU A 18 3.50 9.22 -4.09
C GLU A 18 4.41 8.13 -4.69
N PRO A 19 4.22 7.75 -5.96
CA PRO A 19 5.05 6.73 -6.60
C PRO A 19 6.53 7.13 -6.63
N ALA A 20 7.41 6.19 -6.27
CA ALA A 20 8.86 6.35 -6.38
C ALA A 20 9.44 5.49 -7.50
N PHE A 21 10.55 5.92 -8.09
CA PHE A 21 11.26 5.15 -9.11
C PHE A 21 11.59 3.73 -8.62
N GLY A 22 11.33 2.74 -9.47
CA GLY A 22 11.50 1.33 -9.15
C GLY A 22 10.35 0.72 -8.33
N ASP A 23 9.27 1.46 -8.06
CA ASP A 23 8.06 0.89 -7.47
C ASP A 23 7.33 0.00 -8.47
N LEU A 24 6.75 -1.07 -7.95
CA LEU A 24 5.92 -1.98 -8.74
C LEU A 24 4.53 -1.38 -8.88
N PHE A 25 3.94 -1.55 -10.06
CA PHE A 25 2.54 -1.22 -10.30
C PHE A 25 1.88 -2.25 -11.19
N TYR A 26 0.55 -2.32 -11.07
CA TYR A 26 -0.31 -3.08 -11.95
C TYR A 26 -1.06 -2.12 -12.86
N CYS A 27 -1.06 -2.40 -14.16
CA CYS A 27 -1.88 -1.69 -15.14
C CYS A 27 -2.87 -2.68 -15.77
N GLN A 28 -4.05 -2.18 -16.14
CA GLN A 28 -5.04 -2.95 -16.87
C GLN A 28 -4.86 -2.69 -18.38
N ASP A 29 -4.60 -3.75 -19.14
CA ASP A 29 -4.54 -3.72 -20.61
C ASP A 29 -5.46 -4.82 -21.14
N ASP A 30 -6.43 -4.46 -21.98
CA ASP A 30 -7.40 -5.36 -22.62
C ASP A 30 -7.92 -6.49 -21.70
N ASP A 31 -8.48 -6.10 -20.54
CA ASP A 31 -9.03 -6.98 -19.49
C ASP A 31 -8.03 -7.90 -18.75
N ARG A 32 -6.72 -7.69 -18.93
CA ARG A 32 -5.66 -8.38 -18.18
C ARG A 32 -4.87 -7.39 -17.33
N TRP A 33 -4.47 -7.86 -16.15
CA TRP A 33 -3.58 -7.10 -15.28
C TRP A 33 -2.14 -7.46 -15.57
N GLU A 34 -1.39 -6.50 -16.10
CA GLU A 34 0.04 -6.62 -16.29
C GLU A 34 0.79 -6.01 -15.11
N LYS A 35 1.99 -6.53 -14.84
CA LYS A 35 2.89 -6.02 -13.80
C LYS A 35 4.06 -5.31 -14.47
N SER A 36 4.34 -4.10 -14.02
CA SER A 36 5.50 -3.34 -14.49
C SER A 36 6.20 -2.64 -13.33
N VAL A 37 7.38 -2.08 -13.61
CA VAL A 37 8.20 -1.32 -12.67
C VAL A 37 8.26 0.11 -13.19
N LEU A 38 8.00 1.08 -12.32
CA LEU A 38 8.08 2.50 -12.66
C LEU A 38 9.49 2.88 -13.12
N ALA A 39 9.61 3.18 -14.40
CA ALA A 39 10.79 3.74 -15.04
C ALA A 39 10.69 5.27 -15.20
N GLU A 40 11.82 5.88 -15.58
CA GLU A 40 11.90 7.32 -15.83
C GLU A 40 10.93 7.77 -16.94
N GLN A 41 10.76 6.94 -17.96
CA GLN A 41 9.84 7.18 -19.08
C GLN A 41 8.38 7.17 -18.64
N ASP A 42 7.98 6.20 -17.81
CA ASP A 42 6.62 6.11 -17.24
C ASP A 42 6.29 7.35 -16.41
N THR A 43 7.29 7.94 -15.75
CA THR A 43 7.11 9.10 -14.89
C THR A 43 6.99 10.39 -15.69
N GLN A 44 7.72 10.51 -16.81
CA GLN A 44 7.60 11.62 -17.77
C GLN A 44 6.27 11.56 -18.54
N GLU A 45 5.83 10.36 -18.89
CA GLU A 45 4.51 10.11 -19.49
C GLU A 45 3.41 10.44 -18.46
N ALA A 46 3.58 10.02 -17.20
CA ALA A 46 2.69 10.34 -16.07
C ALA A 46 2.55 11.83 -15.76
N THR A 47 3.54 12.65 -16.10
CA THR A 47 3.49 14.10 -15.86
C THR A 47 2.78 14.88 -16.95
N HIS A 48 2.71 14.37 -18.20
CA HIS A 48 2.23 15.16 -19.34
C HIS A 48 0.75 14.96 -19.71
N GLN A 49 0.11 13.81 -19.42
CA GLN A 49 -1.31 13.58 -19.80
C GLN A 49 -2.14 12.73 -18.83
N ILE A 50 -1.69 12.54 -17.60
CA ILE A 50 -2.04 11.32 -16.87
C ILE A 50 -2.70 11.67 -15.53
N HIS A 51 -3.90 12.23 -15.58
CA HIS A 51 -4.87 12.01 -14.49
C HIS A 51 -5.80 10.84 -14.83
N GLU A 52 -6.05 10.61 -16.13
CA GLU A 52 -6.87 9.51 -16.63
C GLU A 52 -6.08 8.19 -16.68
N CYS A 53 -4.79 8.18 -17.04
CA CYS A 53 -4.01 6.92 -17.07
C CYS A 53 -3.56 6.40 -15.69
N ILE A 54 -3.45 7.24 -14.64
CA ILE A 54 -3.15 6.77 -13.25
C ILE A 54 -4.41 6.22 -12.58
N ALA A 55 -5.61 6.45 -13.14
CA ALA A 55 -6.83 5.85 -12.62
C ALA A 55 -6.74 4.32 -12.66
N ASP A 56 -6.15 3.77 -13.73
CA ASP A 56 -5.98 2.33 -13.92
C ASP A 56 -4.71 1.75 -13.29
N TRP A 57 -3.78 2.60 -12.85
CA TRP A 57 -2.55 2.14 -12.22
C TRP A 57 -2.78 1.85 -10.73
N VAL A 58 -2.52 0.61 -10.34
CA VAL A 58 -2.57 0.17 -8.94
C VAL A 58 -1.14 -0.05 -8.46
N PHE A 59 -0.63 0.91 -7.70
CA PHE A 59 0.70 0.81 -7.11
C PHE A 59 0.75 -0.29 -6.06
N ALA A 60 1.86 -1.02 -6.02
CA ALA A 60 2.16 -2.05 -5.06
C ALA A 60 3.28 -1.57 -4.13
N PRO A 61 2.95 -0.91 -3.00
CA PRO A 61 3.96 -0.32 -2.14
C PRO A 61 4.91 -1.39 -1.57
N ARG A 62 6.18 -1.02 -1.41
CA ARG A 62 7.20 -1.83 -0.74
C ARG A 62 6.90 -1.91 0.75
N LEU A 63 7.53 -2.87 1.43
CA LEU A 63 7.34 -3.00 2.88
C LEU A 63 7.64 -1.68 3.61
N GLU A 64 8.81 -1.09 3.38
CA GLU A 64 9.26 0.12 4.08
C GLU A 64 8.26 1.27 3.94
N GLN A 65 7.65 1.37 2.76
CA GLN A 65 6.65 2.35 2.42
C GLN A 65 5.33 2.12 3.19
N LEU A 66 4.88 0.87 3.31
CA LEU A 66 3.73 0.49 4.12
C LEU A 66 3.95 0.78 5.60
N LEU A 67 5.12 0.40 6.12
CA LEU A 67 5.49 0.62 7.52
C LEU A 67 5.55 2.12 7.84
N ALA A 68 6.22 2.91 7.00
CA ALA A 68 6.28 4.37 7.16
C ALA A 68 4.89 5.01 7.12
N ALA A 69 3.97 4.50 6.28
CA ALA A 69 2.59 4.99 6.24
C ALA A 69 1.82 4.69 7.54
N ILE A 70 2.04 3.53 8.17
CA ILE A 70 1.47 3.17 9.48
C ILE A 70 2.05 4.08 10.56
N GLU A 71 3.37 4.27 10.60
CA GLU A 71 4.07 5.10 11.58
C GLU A 71 3.68 6.57 11.50
N LYS A 72 3.56 7.12 10.28
CA LYS A 72 3.09 8.50 10.06
C LYS A 72 1.70 8.75 10.63
N ARG A 73 0.90 7.69 10.84
CA ARG A 73 -0.43 7.74 11.44
C ARG A 73 -0.41 7.54 12.96
N GLY A 74 0.77 7.54 13.59
CA GLY A 74 0.95 7.46 15.04
C GLY A 74 0.94 6.04 15.61
N TYR A 75 0.88 5.02 14.75
CA TYR A 75 0.98 3.63 15.18
C TYR A 75 2.45 3.23 15.26
N LYS A 76 2.83 2.51 16.32
CA LYS A 76 4.07 1.74 16.32
C LYS A 76 3.86 0.46 15.53
N VAL A 77 4.85 0.05 14.76
CA VAL A 77 4.80 -1.16 13.94
C VAL A 77 6.02 -2.04 14.19
N GLU A 78 5.79 -3.34 14.27
CA GLU A 78 6.84 -4.37 14.28
C GLU A 78 6.53 -5.39 13.18
N SER A 79 7.47 -5.60 12.26
CA SER A 79 7.33 -6.55 11.15
C SER A 79 8.23 -7.75 11.36
N MET A 80 7.63 -8.94 11.34
CA MET A 80 8.30 -10.25 11.34
C MET A 80 8.18 -10.89 9.94
N GLN A 81 8.63 -12.14 9.77
CA GLN A 81 8.65 -12.82 8.46
C GLN A 81 7.25 -12.98 7.83
N ASP A 82 6.26 -13.34 8.63
CA ASP A 82 4.88 -13.67 8.25
C ASP A 82 3.83 -12.85 9.04
N ALA A 83 4.28 -11.98 9.95
CA ALA A 83 3.43 -11.20 10.82
C ALA A 83 3.76 -9.70 10.80
N CYS A 84 2.74 -8.88 10.98
CA CYS A 84 2.86 -7.46 11.25
C CYS A 84 2.06 -7.12 12.51
N TYR A 85 2.72 -6.48 13.48
CA TYR A 85 2.11 -6.05 14.72
C TYR A 85 2.01 -4.53 14.73
N ILE A 86 0.83 -4.00 15.04
CA ILE A 86 0.63 -2.56 15.20
C ILE A 86 0.03 -2.20 16.55
N PHE A 87 0.38 -1.03 17.04
CA PHE A 87 -0.07 -0.53 18.34
C PHE A 87 -0.23 0.99 18.30
N HIS A 88 -1.32 1.53 18.84
CA HIS A 88 -1.53 2.98 18.91
C HIS A 88 -1.46 3.47 20.36
N PRO A 89 -0.39 4.17 20.78
CA PRO A 89 -0.13 4.53 22.18
C PRO A 89 -1.28 5.29 22.85
N GLN A 90 -2.05 6.06 22.09
CA GLN A 90 -3.15 6.89 22.63
C GLN A 90 -4.55 6.29 22.43
N LYS A 91 -4.72 5.27 21.57
CA LYS A 91 -6.04 4.72 21.19
C LYS A 91 -6.24 3.30 21.71
N SER A 92 -5.18 2.51 21.83
CA SER A 92 -5.25 1.13 22.29
C SER A 92 -3.93 0.71 22.91
N SER A 93 -3.99 0.19 24.14
CA SER A 93 -2.83 -0.41 24.81
C SER A 93 -2.52 -1.84 24.32
N ARG A 94 -3.33 -2.41 23.43
CA ARG A 94 -3.14 -3.75 22.87
C ARG A 94 -2.51 -3.70 21.50
N TRP A 95 -1.51 -4.54 21.31
CA TRP A 95 -0.97 -4.88 19.99
C TRP A 95 -2.02 -5.64 19.20
N GLN A 96 -2.08 -5.34 17.91
CA GLN A 96 -2.87 -6.09 16.95
C GLN A 96 -1.95 -6.79 15.99
N GLU A 97 -2.24 -8.06 15.77
CA GLU A 97 -1.46 -8.97 14.96
C GLU A 97 -2.17 -9.20 13.63
N PHE A 98 -1.40 -9.12 12.56
CA PHE A 98 -1.84 -9.39 11.18
C PHE A 98 -0.91 -10.45 10.61
N LEU A 99 -1.44 -11.64 10.32
CA LEU A 99 -0.72 -12.75 9.74
C LEU A 99 -1.02 -12.86 8.25
N ALA A 100 0.02 -13.06 7.43
CA ALA A 100 -0.12 -13.26 6.00
C ALA A 100 0.99 -14.16 5.44
N GLU A 101 0.88 -14.55 4.18
CA GLU A 101 1.86 -15.42 3.51
C GLU A 101 3.25 -14.79 3.43
N ASN A 102 3.33 -13.46 3.48
CA ASN A 102 4.59 -12.74 3.53
C ASN A 102 4.44 -11.39 4.26
N ARG A 103 5.57 -10.90 4.79
CA ARG A 103 5.64 -9.62 5.53
C ARG A 103 5.03 -8.41 4.81
N ILE A 104 5.07 -8.35 3.48
CA ILE A 104 4.51 -7.21 2.72
C ILE A 104 2.98 -7.24 2.81
N GLU A 105 2.38 -8.42 2.62
CA GLU A 105 0.94 -8.56 2.77
C GLU A 105 0.46 -8.33 4.20
N ALA A 106 1.20 -8.84 5.19
CA ALA A 106 0.88 -8.61 6.59
C ALA A 106 0.87 -7.11 6.93
N ALA A 107 1.88 -6.37 6.48
CA ALA A 107 1.95 -4.92 6.65
C ALA A 107 0.86 -4.17 5.87
N ALA A 108 0.51 -4.65 4.68
CA ALA A 108 -0.56 -4.06 3.88
C ALA A 108 -1.94 -4.25 4.52
N GLN A 109 -2.22 -5.44 5.07
CA GLN A 109 -3.44 -5.70 5.84
C GLN A 109 -3.52 -4.82 7.09
N ALA A 110 -2.41 -4.68 7.82
CA ALA A 110 -2.32 -3.80 8.97
C ALA A 110 -2.60 -2.33 8.60
N LEU A 111 -2.02 -1.84 7.49
CA LEU A 111 -2.27 -0.49 7.00
C LEU A 111 -3.72 -0.30 6.56
N LEU A 112 -4.29 -1.27 5.82
CA LEU A 112 -5.68 -1.22 5.38
C LEU A 112 -6.62 -1.07 6.58
N TRP A 113 -6.41 -1.87 7.62
CA TRP A 113 -7.18 -1.79 8.86
C TRP A 113 -7.06 -0.41 9.54
N VAL A 114 -5.88 0.20 9.52
CA VAL A 114 -5.68 1.56 10.05
C VAL A 114 -6.47 2.59 9.22
N LEU A 115 -6.50 2.44 7.90
CA LEU A 115 -7.24 3.33 7.00
C LEU A 115 -8.75 3.20 7.19
N GLU A 116 -9.27 1.96 7.21
CA GLU A 116 -10.70 1.68 7.35
C GLU A 116 -11.27 2.21 8.67
N ARG A 117 -10.52 2.17 9.77
CA ARG A 117 -10.98 2.75 11.05
C ARG A 117 -11.09 4.25 11.04
N ARG A 118 -10.32 4.95 10.20
CA ARG A 118 -10.43 6.41 10.06
C ARG A 118 -11.68 6.80 9.27
N THR A 119 -12.09 5.99 8.32
CA THR A 119 -13.30 6.24 7.51
C THR A 119 -14.59 6.01 8.32
N ALA A 120 -14.49 5.28 9.45
CA ALA A 120 -15.60 4.98 10.35
C ALA A 120 -15.72 5.92 11.57
N GLU A 121 -14.75 6.82 11.78
CA GLU A 121 -14.77 7.89 12.80
C GLU A 121 -15.20 9.23 12.18
#